data_AF-A0A564Z2Z8-F1
#
_entry.id   AF-A0A564Z2Z8-F1
#
_cell.length_a   1.000
_cell.length_b   1.000
_cell.length_c   1.000
_cell.angle_alpha   90.00
_cell.angle_beta   90.00
_cell.angle_gamma   90.00
#
_symmetry.space_group_name_H-M   'P 1'
#
loop_
_entity.id
_entity.type
_entity.pdbx_description
1 polymer ?
#
loop_
_entity_poly.entity_id
_entity_poly.type
_entity_poly.pdbx_seq_one_letter_code
_entity_poly.pdbx_strand_id
1 'polypeptide(L)'
;MLELRDSPNEYLWRRLEALVDCMVSESQGIPIRNVKNFMSVIPSVFSGSDIVLWFMVHAGADDVAEAVHLASRIAAYGYLFPIAAMDHAMAVRNDSHTYYRFQTPCLYPSRCSQHETDTTVDYAV
;
A
#
# COMPACT_ATOMS: atom_id res chain seq x y z
N MET A 1 27.98 1.85 -22.45
CA MET A 1 26.53 1.75 -22.51
C MET A 1 26.17 0.57 -21.63
N LEU A 2 25.88 0.81 -20.34
CA LEU A 2 25.53 -0.26 -19.42
C LEU A 2 24.16 -0.77 -19.82
N GLU A 3 24.07 -2.05 -20.20
CA GLU A 3 22.78 -2.70 -20.34
C GLU A 3 22.08 -2.64 -18.98
N LEU A 4 21.04 -1.82 -18.87
CA LEU A 4 20.03 -2.04 -17.84
C LEU A 4 19.43 -3.41 -18.18
N ARG A 5 19.98 -4.46 -17.57
CA ARG A 5 19.23 -5.69 -17.39
C ARG A 5 18.02 -5.30 -16.54
N ASP A 6 16.89 -5.03 -17.18
CA ASP A 6 15.60 -4.92 -16.51
C ASP A 6 15.51 -6.12 -15.56
N SER A 7 15.63 -5.87 -14.26
CA SER A 7 15.48 -6.96 -13.30
C SER A 7 14.07 -7.51 -13.47
N PRO A 8 13.82 -8.82 -13.35
CA PRO A 8 12.48 -9.39 -13.54
C PRO A 8 11.40 -8.71 -12.67
N ASN A 9 11.82 -8.11 -11.56
CA ASN A 9 10.96 -7.41 -10.60
C ASN A 9 10.58 -6.00 -11.05
N GLU A 10 11.31 -5.38 -11.98
CA GLU A 10 11.03 -4.00 -12.41
C GLU A 10 9.67 -3.89 -13.11
N TYR A 11 9.32 -4.88 -13.91
CA TYR A 11 7.99 -4.97 -14.52
C TYR A 11 6.90 -5.04 -13.45
N LEU A 12 7.13 -5.82 -12.39
CA LEU A 12 6.20 -5.95 -11.27
C LEU A 12 6.03 -4.61 -10.54
N TRP A 13 7.11 -3.92 -10.22
CA TRP A 13 7.05 -2.62 -9.54
C TRP A 13 6.27 -1.58 -10.34
N ARG A 14 6.54 -1.47 -11.65
CA ARG A 14 5.81 -0.57 -12.54
C ARG A 14 4.30 -0.85 -12.54
N ARG A 15 3.92 -2.14 -12.55
CA ARG A 15 2.51 -2.55 -12.52
C ARG A 15 1.84 -2.25 -11.17
N LEU A 16 2.53 -2.53 -10.06
CA LEU A 16 2.02 -2.27 -8.72
C LEU A 16 1.88 -0.78 -8.46
N GLU A 17 2.86 0.03 -8.85
CA GLU A 17 2.82 1.49 -8.71
C GLU A 17 1.70 2.11 -9.54
N ALA A 18 1.52 1.67 -10.79
CA ALA A 18 0.39 2.13 -11.61
C ALA A 18 -0.97 1.78 -10.97
N LEU A 19 -1.08 0.62 -10.31
CA LEU A 19 -2.29 0.25 -9.57
C LEU A 19 -2.47 1.14 -8.33
N VAL A 20 -1.40 1.41 -7.58
CA VAL A 20 -1.43 2.29 -6.40
C VAL A 20 -1.80 3.72 -6.79
N ASP A 21 -1.29 4.23 -7.92
CA ASP A 21 -1.67 5.54 -8.45
C ASP A 21 -3.18 5.61 -8.73
N CYS A 22 -3.76 4.55 -9.28
CA CYS A 22 -5.22 4.45 -9.44
C CYS A 22 -5.95 4.43 -8.08
N MET A 23 -5.41 3.73 -7.08
CA MET A 23 -5.98 3.68 -5.72
C MET A 23 -5.91 5.04 -5.00
N VAL A 24 -4.91 5.87 -5.30
CA VAL A 24 -4.70 7.20 -4.68
C VAL A 24 -5.48 8.30 -5.42
N SER A 25 -5.93 8.05 -6.65
CA SER A 25 -6.63 9.03 -7.49
C SER A 25 -7.79 9.74 -6.78
N GLU A 26 -7.86 11.06 -6.87
CA GLU A 26 -8.94 11.86 -6.24
C GLU A 26 -10.33 11.56 -6.82
N SER A 27 -10.41 11.04 -8.04
CA SER A 27 -11.66 10.86 -8.77
C SER A 27 -12.24 9.45 -8.64
N GLN A 28 -11.38 8.43 -8.68
CA GLN A 28 -11.77 7.02 -8.72
C GLN A 28 -11.00 6.17 -7.69
N GLY A 29 -10.20 6.78 -6.83
CA GLY A 29 -9.42 6.10 -5.82
C GLY A 29 -10.21 5.73 -4.57
N ILE A 30 -9.49 5.25 -3.57
CA ILE A 30 -10.02 4.90 -2.27
C ILE A 30 -10.36 6.19 -1.50
N PRO A 31 -11.56 6.33 -0.92
CA PRO A 31 -11.91 7.51 -0.13
C PRO A 31 -11.03 7.69 1.11
N ILE A 32 -10.19 8.72 1.09
CA ILE A 32 -9.32 9.10 2.21
C ILE A 32 -10.04 10.09 3.12
N ARG A 33 -9.97 9.86 4.43
CA ARG A 33 -10.68 10.66 5.44
C ARG A 33 -9.85 10.91 6.69
N ASN A 34 -10.22 11.96 7.43
CA ASN A 34 -9.71 12.22 8.76
C ASN A 34 -10.69 11.62 9.78
N VAL A 35 -10.24 10.63 10.55
CA VAL A 35 -11.09 9.95 11.54
C VAL A 35 -10.86 10.58 12.90
N LYS A 36 -11.93 11.07 13.52
CA LYS A 36 -11.89 11.64 14.88
C LYS A 36 -12.34 10.59 15.89
N ASN A 37 -11.50 10.33 16.89
CA ASN A 37 -11.86 9.58 18.08
C ASN A 37 -11.89 10.52 19.31
N PHE A 38 -12.29 10.01 20.48
CA PHE A 38 -12.46 10.82 21.70
C PHE A 38 -11.20 11.60 22.12
N MET A 39 -10.01 11.05 21.87
CA MET A 39 -8.73 11.63 22.31
C MET A 39 -7.89 12.25 21.19
N SER A 40 -8.17 11.94 19.92
CA SER A 40 -7.29 12.32 18.80
C SER A 40 -8.01 12.34 17.46
N VAL A 41 -7.38 13.00 16.48
CA VAL A 41 -7.74 12.89 15.06
C VAL A 41 -6.63 12.13 14.36
N ILE A 42 -6.99 11.09 13.61
CA ILE A 42 -6.08 10.33 12.76
C ILE A 42 -6.28 10.84 11.33
N PRO A 43 -5.33 11.61 10.78
CA PRO A 43 -5.48 12.18 9.44
C PRO A 43 -5.17 11.17 8.35
N SER A 44 -5.77 11.40 7.18
CA SER A 44 -5.46 10.73 5.91
C SER A 44 -5.46 9.21 6.01
N VAL A 45 -6.61 8.63 6.32
CA VAL A 45 -6.79 7.17 6.49
C VAL A 45 -7.96 6.65 5.68
N PHE A 46 -7.94 5.35 5.42
CA PHE A 46 -9.03 4.58 4.83
C PHE A 46 -9.16 3.25 5.59
N SER A 47 -10.35 2.65 5.57
CA SER A 47 -10.61 1.38 6.25
C SER A 47 -10.28 0.18 5.37
N GLY A 48 -10.06 -0.97 5.98
CA GLY A 48 -9.84 -2.21 5.23
C GLY A 48 -11.00 -2.57 4.30
N SER A 49 -12.25 -2.33 4.73
CA SER A 49 -13.42 -2.49 3.87
C SER A 49 -13.44 -1.54 2.67
N ASP A 50 -12.89 -0.32 2.78
CA ASP A 50 -12.79 0.58 1.62
C ASP A 50 -11.83 0.03 0.57
N ILE A 51 -10.71 -0.58 1.01
CA ILE A 51 -9.73 -1.21 0.13
C ILE A 51 -10.38 -2.35 -0.63
N VAL A 52 -11.03 -3.27 0.09
CA VAL A 52 -11.69 -4.44 -0.50
C VAL A 52 -12.76 -4.00 -1.50
N LEU A 53 -13.61 -3.04 -1.11
CA LEU A 53 -14.65 -2.51 -2.00
C LEU A 53 -14.04 -1.90 -3.28
N TRP A 54 -12.94 -1.16 -3.15
CA TRP A 54 -12.26 -0.59 -4.31
C TRP A 54 -11.76 -1.66 -5.27
N PHE A 55 -11.15 -2.73 -4.76
CA PHE A 55 -10.70 -3.86 -5.59
C PHE A 55 -11.85 -4.56 -6.31
N MET A 56 -12.99 -4.75 -5.64
CA MET A 56 -14.19 -5.35 -6.23
C MET A 56 -14.77 -4.49 -7.37
N VAL A 57 -14.74 -3.15 -7.23
CA VAL A 57 -15.37 -2.24 -8.20
C VAL A 57 -14.44 -1.83 -9.34
N HIS A 58 -13.15 -1.61 -9.07
CA HIS A 58 -12.23 -0.96 -10.00
C HIS A 58 -11.11 -1.88 -10.51
N ALA A 59 -10.72 -2.89 -9.72
CA ALA A 59 -9.61 -3.78 -10.07
C ALA A 59 -10.07 -5.15 -10.63
N GLY A 60 -11.38 -5.41 -10.63
CA GLY A 60 -11.96 -6.63 -11.21
C GLY A 60 -11.74 -7.87 -10.35
N ALA A 61 -11.66 -7.74 -9.02
CA ALA A 61 -11.67 -8.90 -8.14
C ALA A 61 -13.05 -9.60 -8.18
N ASP A 62 -13.04 -10.93 -8.34
CA ASP A 62 -14.24 -11.76 -8.47
C ASP A 62 -14.97 -11.92 -7.13
N ASP A 63 -14.22 -12.00 -6.03
CA ASP A 63 -14.76 -12.14 -4.69
C ASP A 63 -13.93 -11.41 -3.62
N VAL A 64 -14.51 -11.33 -2.42
CA VAL A 64 -13.91 -10.67 -1.26
C VAL A 64 -12.58 -11.30 -0.85
N ALA A 65 -12.44 -12.62 -1.00
CA ALA A 65 -11.21 -13.32 -0.62
C ALA A 65 -10.07 -12.99 -1.59
N GLU A 66 -10.36 -12.89 -2.89
CA GLU A 66 -9.41 -12.41 -3.90
C GLU A 66 -9.03 -10.95 -3.65
N ALA A 67 -10.00 -10.07 -3.43
CA ALA A 67 -9.75 -8.67 -3.13
C ALA A 67 -8.86 -8.51 -1.89
N VAL A 68 -9.14 -9.26 -0.82
CA VAL A 68 -8.29 -9.30 0.40
C VAL A 68 -6.90 -9.85 0.10
N HIS A 69 -6.78 -10.88 -0.73
CA HIS A 69 -5.50 -11.45 -1.11
C HIS A 69 -4.62 -10.46 -1.87
N LEU A 70 -5.18 -9.79 -2.88
CA LEU A 70 -4.49 -8.77 -3.67
C LEU A 70 -4.10 -7.57 -2.79
N ALA A 71 -5.02 -7.06 -1.98
CA ALA A 71 -4.76 -5.96 -1.07
C ALA A 71 -3.66 -6.31 -0.04
N SER A 72 -3.67 -7.53 0.50
CA SER A 72 -2.62 -8.02 1.40
C SER A 72 -1.26 -8.10 0.70
N ARG A 73 -1.23 -8.47 -0.58
CA ARG A 73 -0.01 -8.50 -1.37
C ARG A 73 0.58 -7.09 -1.57
N ILE A 74 -0.28 -6.09 -1.85
CA ILE A 74 0.13 -4.67 -1.93
C ILE A 74 0.70 -4.19 -0.59
N ALA A 75 0.07 -4.57 0.52
CA ALA A 75 0.58 -4.27 1.86
C ALA A 75 1.95 -4.92 2.15
N ALA A 76 2.12 -6.20 1.78
CA ALA A 76 3.38 -6.93 1.95
C ALA A 76 4.53 -6.35 1.13
N TYR A 77 4.26 -5.73 -0.02
CA TYR A 77 5.26 -4.98 -0.80
C TYR A 77 5.53 -3.58 -0.26
N GLY A 78 4.85 -3.16 0.81
CA GLY A 78 5.13 -1.91 1.51
C GLY A 78 4.44 -0.67 0.92
N TYR A 79 3.46 -0.83 0.02
CA TYR A 79 2.73 0.31 -0.56
C TYR A 79 1.63 0.86 0.36
N LEU A 80 1.13 0.05 1.30
CA LEU A 80 0.20 0.49 2.34
C LEU A 80 0.45 -0.26 3.65
N PHE A 81 0.09 0.34 4.77
CA PHE A 81 0.34 -0.22 6.10
C PHE A 81 -0.79 0.12 7.09
N PRO A 82 -1.08 -0.76 8.07
CA PRO A 82 -2.06 -0.50 9.11
C PRO A 82 -1.54 0.51 10.14
N ILE A 83 -2.43 1.34 10.72
CA ILE A 83 -2.06 2.39 11.68
C ILE A 83 -2.06 1.90 13.13
N ALA A 84 -2.97 0.97 13.46
CA ALA A 84 -3.25 0.57 14.85
C ALA A 84 -3.02 -0.92 15.13
N ALA A 85 -2.56 -1.69 14.15
CA ALA A 85 -2.21 -3.08 14.37
C ALA A 85 -0.85 -3.13 15.07
N MET A 86 -0.86 -3.37 16.38
CA MET A 86 0.33 -3.76 17.16
C MET A 86 0.89 -5.13 16.70
N ASP A 87 0.08 -5.85 15.92
CA ASP A 87 0.47 -7.03 15.17
C ASP A 87 1.04 -6.59 13.82
N HIS A 88 2.28 -7.02 13.52
CA HIS A 88 2.99 -6.72 12.26
C HIS A 88 2.41 -7.53 11.08
N ALA A 89 1.11 -7.80 11.11
CA ALA A 89 0.42 -8.52 10.08
C ALA A 89 0.38 -7.64 8.81
N MET A 90 1.24 -7.98 7.86
CA MET A 90 1.27 -7.43 6.50
C MET A 90 0.09 -7.95 5.66
N ALA A 91 -1.10 -7.98 6.26
CA ALA A 91 -2.32 -8.50 5.66
C ALA A 91 -3.47 -7.52 5.87
N VAL A 92 -4.27 -7.34 4.83
CA VAL A 92 -5.44 -6.48 4.86
C VAL A 92 -6.61 -7.24 5.49
N ARG A 93 -7.29 -6.60 6.45
CA ARG A 93 -8.50 -7.13 7.07
C ARG A 93 -9.71 -6.45 6.46
N ASN A 94 -10.73 -7.22 6.05
CA ASN A 94 -11.99 -6.64 5.58
C ASN A 94 -12.86 -6.23 6.77
N ASP A 95 -12.53 -5.11 7.40
CA ASP A 95 -13.33 -4.51 8.45
C ASP A 95 -13.32 -2.97 8.36
N SER A 96 -14.25 -2.34 9.07
CA SER A 96 -14.40 -0.88 9.12
C SER A 96 -13.57 -0.21 10.23
N HIS A 97 -12.87 -0.98 11.06
CA HIS A 97 -12.24 -0.49 12.30
C HIS A 97 -10.70 -0.46 12.22
N THR A 98 -10.13 -1.20 11.28
CA THR A 98 -8.71 -1.24 10.95
C THR A 98 -8.44 -0.20 9.88
N TYR A 99 -7.66 0.81 10.24
CA TYR A 99 -7.27 1.89 9.35
C TYR A 99 -5.90 1.66 8.73
N TYR A 100 -5.78 2.03 7.46
CA TYR A 100 -4.57 1.93 6.65
C TYR A 100 -4.15 3.30 6.11
N ARG A 101 -2.88 3.40 5.73
CA ARG A 101 -2.28 4.54 5.02
C ARG A 101 -1.48 4.05 3.83
N PHE A 102 -1.43 4.88 2.79
CA PHE A 102 -0.46 4.71 1.72
C PHE A 102 0.94 5.08 2.21
N GLN A 103 1.93 4.37 1.69
CA GLN A 103 3.35 4.68 1.88
C GLN A 103 3.78 5.85 1.00
N THR A 104 4.77 6.59 1.47
CA THR A 104 5.38 7.69 0.72
C THR A 104 6.16 7.15 -0.50
N PRO A 105 6.01 7.72 -1.70
CA PRO A 105 6.67 7.20 -2.90
C PRO A 105 8.20 7.04 -2.82
N CYS A 106 8.90 7.85 -2.02
CA CYS A 106 10.34 7.72 -1.83
C CYS A 106 10.76 6.40 -1.16
N LEU A 107 9.84 5.72 -0.48
CA LEU A 107 10.07 4.46 0.22
C LEU A 107 9.57 3.24 -0.59
N TYR A 108 9.21 3.42 -1.88
CA TYR A 108 8.77 2.32 -2.73
C TYR A 108 9.92 1.37 -3.09
N PRO A 109 9.65 0.05 -3.22
CA PRO A 109 10.68 -0.95 -3.54
C PRO A 109 11.50 -0.66 -4.80
N SER A 110 10.89 -0.03 -5.82
CA SER A 110 11.57 0.38 -7.05
C SER A 110 12.71 1.37 -6.82
N ARG A 111 12.62 2.15 -5.73
CA ARG A 111 13.59 3.19 -5.37
C ARG A 111 14.65 2.70 -4.38
N CYS A 112 14.49 1.51 -3.79
CA CYS A 112 15.46 0.91 -2.88
C CYS A 112 16.79 0.55 -3.57
N SER A 113 16.80 0.19 -4.85
CA SER A 113 18.04 -0.15 -5.59
C SER A 113 18.96 1.03 -5.87
N GLN A 114 18.47 2.29 -5.76
CA GLN A 114 19.35 3.47 -5.82
C GLN A 114 20.07 3.75 -4.49
N HIS A 115 19.69 3.05 -3.41
CA HIS A 115 20.16 3.24 -2.04
C HIS A 115 20.98 2.06 -1.49
N GLU A 116 21.49 1.16 -2.34
CA GLU A 116 22.28 -0.02 -1.90
C GLU A 116 23.55 0.32 -1.09
N THR A 117 23.99 1.58 -1.07
CA THR A 117 25.09 2.05 -0.20
C THR A 117 24.68 2.53 1.20
N ASP A 118 23.39 2.68 1.54
CA ASP A 118 22.98 3.39 2.77
C ASP A 118 21.86 2.73 3.62
N THR A 119 21.18 1.68 3.15
CA THR A 119 20.05 1.11 3.91
C THR A 119 20.42 0.40 5.22
N THR A 120 21.67 -0.08 5.38
CA THR A 120 22.11 -0.70 6.64
C THR A 120 22.44 0.34 7.71
N VAL A 121 22.86 1.54 7.30
CA VAL A 121 23.17 2.64 8.21
C VAL A 121 21.87 3.27 8.70
N ASP A 122 20.93 3.57 7.80
CA ASP A 122 19.61 4.12 8.16
C ASP A 122 18.81 3.21 9.11
N TYR A 123 18.95 1.89 9.00
CA TYR A 123 18.28 0.95 9.92
C TYR A 123 18.92 0.92 11.31
N ALA A 124 20.20 1.28 11.44
CA ALA A 124 20.98 1.17 12.68
C ALA A 124 21.00 2.44 13.54
N VAL A 125 20.43 3.55 13.05
CA VAL A 125 20.38 4.85 13.73
C VAL A 125 19.23 4.94 14.74
#